data_AF-A0A498NWP9-F1
#
_entry.id   AF-A0A498NWP9-F1
#
_cell.length_a   1.000
_cell.length_b   1.000
_cell.length_c   1.000
_cell.angle_alpha   90.00
_cell.angle_beta   90.00
_cell.angle_gamma   90.00
#
_symmetry.space_group_name_H-M   'P 1'
#
loop_
_entity.id
_entity.type
_entity.pdbx_description
1 polymer ?
#
loop_
_entity_poly.entity_id
_entity_poly.type
_entity_poly.pdbx_seq_one_letter_code
_entity_poly.pdbx_strand_id
1 'polypeptide(L)'
;MLLPFHLFTCCPLSRWVNAFHSFPIRSARFTDLVSSVGRAPVPQPQTESPSSRTSAPLSQTSSPPPPSPSVSVQTRKQEIIKITEQLIEAINNGDFDAYAKICDPGLTSFEPEALGNLVEGMDFHRFYFENLLSKNSKPIHTTILNPHVHLIGEDAACIAYIRLTQFVDGQGRPRSSQSEETRVWHRRDSKWQNVHFHCSGAPAAPLQ
;
A
#
# COMPACT_ATOMS: atom_id res chain seq x y z
N MET A 1 -42.60 -30.13 6.17
CA MET A 1 -43.30 -29.25 7.12
C MET A 1 -42.28 -28.92 8.22
N LEU A 2 -41.73 -27.71 8.15
CA LEU A 2 -41.01 -26.91 9.17
C LEU A 2 -40.18 -27.63 10.26
N LEU A 3 -38.86 -27.48 10.19
CA LEU A 3 -37.95 -27.46 11.35
C LEU A 3 -37.30 -26.07 11.43
N PRO A 4 -37.12 -25.51 12.63
CA PRO A 4 -36.88 -24.07 12.82
C PRO A 4 -35.39 -23.71 12.72
N PHE A 5 -35.14 -22.56 12.08
CA PHE A 5 -33.88 -21.82 12.12
C PHE A 5 -33.53 -21.48 13.57
N HIS A 6 -32.48 -22.10 14.11
CA HIS A 6 -31.85 -21.61 15.33
C HIS A 6 -30.93 -20.44 14.99
N LEU A 7 -31.15 -19.35 15.73
CA LEU A 7 -30.41 -18.10 15.75
C LEU A 7 -28.89 -18.35 15.78
N PHE A 8 -28.17 -17.88 14.76
CA PHE A 8 -26.81 -17.41 14.97
C PHE A 8 -26.89 -16.06 15.68
N THR A 9 -26.95 -16.10 17.00
CA THR A 9 -26.78 -14.93 17.86
C THR A 9 -25.38 -14.37 17.65
N CYS A 10 -25.30 -13.06 17.34
CA CYS A 10 -24.10 -12.25 17.44
C CYS A 10 -23.36 -12.55 18.75
N CYS A 11 -22.13 -13.06 18.63
CA CYS A 11 -21.22 -13.13 19.75
C CYS A 11 -20.55 -11.75 19.89
N PRO A 12 -20.75 -11.00 21.00
CA PRO A 12 -20.06 -9.74 21.20
C PRO A 12 -18.57 -10.00 21.40
N LEU A 13 -17.74 -9.38 20.55
CA LEU A 13 -16.29 -9.48 20.53
C LEU A 13 -15.64 -8.69 21.69
N SER A 14 -16.08 -8.90 22.93
CA SER A 14 -15.62 -8.16 24.11
C SER A 14 -14.78 -9.01 25.09
N ARG A 15 -14.19 -10.12 24.65
CA ARG A 15 -13.39 -11.01 25.55
C ARG A 15 -12.04 -11.50 25.02
N TRP A 16 -11.35 -10.73 24.18
CA TRP A 16 -9.92 -10.91 23.92
C TRP A 16 -9.16 -9.58 23.94
N VAL A 17 -9.37 -8.78 24.98
CA VAL A 17 -8.42 -7.71 25.34
C VAL A 17 -7.63 -8.24 26.54
N ASN A 18 -6.45 -8.81 26.27
CA ASN A 18 -5.28 -8.99 27.16
C ASN A 18 -4.50 -10.26 26.79
N ALA A 19 -3.79 -10.25 25.67
CA ALA A 19 -2.63 -11.11 25.43
C ALA A 19 -1.81 -10.61 24.23
N PHE A 20 -1.23 -9.41 24.31
CA PHE A 20 -0.12 -9.03 23.42
C PHE A 20 1.06 -8.64 24.28
N HIS A 21 1.95 -9.61 24.47
CA HIS A 21 3.34 -9.32 24.83
C HIS A 21 3.98 -8.54 23.68
N SER A 22 4.75 -7.51 24.05
CA SER A 22 5.44 -6.58 23.18
C SER A 22 6.23 -7.27 22.07
N PHE A 23 5.75 -7.15 20.83
CA PHE A 23 6.60 -7.29 19.65
C PHE A 23 7.16 -5.91 19.30
N PRO A 24 8.47 -5.77 19.05
CA PRO A 24 9.04 -4.48 18.65
C PRO A 24 8.47 -4.08 17.28
N ILE A 25 7.82 -2.91 17.23
CA ILE A 25 7.40 -2.25 16.00
C ILE A 25 8.65 -1.92 15.20
N ARG A 26 8.93 -2.67 14.14
CA ARG A 26 9.93 -2.27 13.13
C ARG A 26 9.27 -1.24 12.22
N SER A 27 9.49 0.04 12.52
CA SER A 27 9.32 1.11 11.53
C SER A 27 10.42 0.92 10.48
N ALA A 28 10.04 0.46 9.28
CA ALA A 28 10.96 0.40 8.15
C ALA A 28 10.66 1.58 7.23
N ARG A 29 11.58 2.56 7.16
CA ARG A 29 11.68 3.45 6.00
C ARG A 29 12.55 2.72 4.97
N PHE A 30 12.07 2.60 3.73
CA PHE A 30 12.71 1.78 2.69
C PHE A 30 14.01 2.41 2.12
N THR A 31 14.50 3.53 2.65
CA THR A 31 15.77 4.13 2.21
C THR A 31 17.02 3.41 2.74
N ASP A 32 16.91 2.54 3.76
CA ASP A 32 18.09 2.01 4.47
C ASP A 32 18.52 0.59 4.04
N LEU A 33 17.91 0.01 3.00
CA LEU A 33 18.22 -1.36 2.53
C LEU A 33 19.16 -1.43 1.32
N VAL A 34 19.68 -0.30 0.84
CA VAL A 34 20.72 -0.25 -0.21
C VAL A 34 21.99 0.36 0.37
N SER A 35 22.67 -0.35 1.27
CA SER A 35 24.02 0.00 1.76
C SER A 35 24.67 -1.23 2.37
N SER A 36 24.96 -2.24 1.56
CA SER A 36 25.86 -3.34 1.93
C SER A 36 26.50 -3.88 0.67
N VAL A 37 27.42 -3.10 0.10
CA VAL A 37 28.46 -3.63 -0.77
C VAL A 37 29.80 -3.23 -0.15
N GLY A 38 30.60 -4.24 0.16
CA GLY A 38 31.78 -4.16 0.99
C GLY A 38 32.85 -3.21 0.45
N ARG A 39 33.47 -2.51 1.41
CA ARG A 39 34.67 -1.71 1.24
C ARG A 39 35.88 -2.61 1.51
N ALA A 40 36.78 -2.74 0.54
CA ALA A 40 38.13 -3.28 0.75
C ALA A 40 39.15 -2.43 -0.06
N PRO A 41 40.42 -2.35 0.40
CA PRO A 41 41.22 -1.14 0.25
C PRO A 41 42.23 -1.15 -0.92
N VAL A 42 42.63 0.08 -1.27
CA VAL A 42 43.62 0.52 -2.26
C VAL A 42 45.05 0.09 -1.91
N PRO A 43 45.88 -0.24 -2.91
CA PRO A 43 47.25 0.31 -2.94
C PRO A 43 47.63 0.98 -4.28
N GLN A 44 48.64 1.84 -4.17
CA GLN A 44 49.14 2.86 -5.10
C GLN A 44 50.18 2.33 -6.14
N PRO A 45 50.74 3.17 -7.05
CA PRO A 45 50.99 2.85 -8.47
C PRO A 45 52.45 2.46 -8.79
N GLN A 46 52.67 1.76 -9.91
CA GLN A 46 53.95 1.73 -10.62
C GLN A 46 53.77 1.76 -12.14
N THR A 47 54.60 2.59 -12.76
CA THR A 47 54.76 2.93 -14.17
C THR A 47 55.68 1.92 -14.85
N GLU A 48 55.38 1.45 -16.07
CA GLU A 48 56.36 1.18 -17.15
C GLU A 48 55.68 0.64 -18.44
N SER A 49 56.19 1.09 -19.59
CA SER A 49 55.73 0.81 -20.98
C SER A 49 56.49 -0.37 -21.61
N PRO A 50 56.45 -0.59 -22.95
CA PRO A 50 55.39 -1.24 -23.75
C PRO A 50 55.90 -2.54 -24.41
N SER A 51 55.01 -3.48 -24.77
CA SER A 51 55.29 -4.45 -25.85
C SER A 51 54.06 -5.17 -26.37
N SER A 52 54.10 -5.38 -27.68
CA SER A 52 53.14 -5.99 -28.58
C SER A 52 52.62 -7.37 -28.18
N ARG A 53 51.32 -7.61 -28.42
CA ARG A 53 50.83 -8.79 -29.17
C ARG A 53 49.33 -8.72 -29.46
N THR A 54 49.04 -9.17 -30.68
CA THR A 54 47.77 -9.44 -31.34
C THR A 54 46.86 -10.39 -30.56
N SER A 55 45.59 -10.02 -30.40
CA SER A 55 44.47 -10.98 -30.32
C SER A 55 43.13 -10.24 -30.45
N ALA A 56 42.29 -10.75 -31.35
CA ALA A 56 40.97 -10.22 -31.72
C ALA A 56 40.02 -10.02 -30.53
N PRO A 57 39.09 -9.04 -30.56
CA PRO A 57 38.05 -8.96 -29.55
C PRO A 57 36.94 -9.96 -29.89
N LEU A 58 36.78 -11.00 -29.06
CA LEU A 58 35.51 -11.71 -28.94
C LEU A 58 34.54 -10.77 -28.22
N SER A 59 33.62 -10.17 -28.98
CA SER A 59 32.47 -9.45 -28.45
C SER A 59 31.58 -10.41 -27.66
N GLN A 60 31.83 -10.54 -26.36
CA GLN A 60 30.91 -11.17 -25.42
C GLN A 60 29.81 -10.15 -25.07
N THR A 61 28.76 -10.12 -25.89
CA THR A 61 27.46 -9.58 -25.48
C THR A 61 26.83 -10.59 -24.54
N SER A 62 27.14 -10.52 -23.24
CA SER A 62 26.38 -11.23 -22.22
C SER A 62 25.07 -10.48 -22.00
N SER A 63 24.02 -10.90 -22.69
CA SER A 63 22.65 -10.52 -22.34
C SER A 63 22.39 -10.92 -20.89
N PRO A 64 21.78 -10.06 -20.05
CA PRO A 64 21.44 -10.44 -18.70
C PRO A 64 20.48 -11.64 -18.74
N PRO A 65 20.65 -12.63 -17.84
CA PRO A 65 19.74 -13.77 -17.78
C PRO A 65 18.32 -13.28 -17.50
N PRO A 66 17.28 -13.95 -18.04
CA PRO A 66 15.89 -13.59 -17.78
C PRO A 66 15.63 -13.55 -16.27
N PRO A 67 14.86 -12.58 -15.76
CA PRO A 67 14.62 -12.44 -14.34
C PRO A 67 13.99 -13.72 -13.80
N SER A 68 14.53 -14.21 -12.69
CA SER A 68 13.99 -15.39 -12.02
C SER A 68 12.53 -15.13 -11.62
N PRO A 69 11.68 -16.17 -11.57
CA PRO A 69 10.27 -16.03 -11.22
C PRO A 69 10.04 -15.34 -9.86
N SER A 70 10.99 -15.43 -8.94
CA SER A 70 10.94 -14.76 -7.64
C SER A 70 11.11 -13.24 -7.74
N VAL A 71 11.98 -12.76 -8.63
CA VAL A 71 12.21 -11.32 -8.85
C VAL A 71 11.01 -10.66 -9.54
N SER A 72 10.34 -11.38 -10.44
CA SER A 72 9.12 -10.87 -11.10
C SER A 72 7.95 -10.76 -10.13
N VAL A 73 7.75 -11.74 -9.24
CA VAL A 73 6.71 -11.70 -8.20
C VAL A 73 6.94 -10.55 -7.23
N GLN A 74 8.18 -10.35 -6.76
CA GLN A 74 8.48 -9.26 -5.83
C GLN A 74 8.25 -7.88 -6.47
N THR A 75 8.65 -7.71 -7.73
CA THR A 75 8.41 -6.48 -8.50
C THR A 75 6.92 -6.19 -8.64
N ARG A 76 6.09 -7.19 -8.96
CA ARG A 76 4.64 -7.04 -9.05
C ARG A 76 3.99 -6.68 -7.72
N LYS A 77 4.43 -7.28 -6.61
CA LYS A 77 3.95 -6.89 -5.27
C LYS A 77 4.29 -5.44 -4.94
N GLN A 78 5.49 -4.99 -5.30
CA GLN A 78 5.91 -3.61 -5.09
C GLN A 78 5.08 -2.61 -5.91
N GLU A 79 4.66 -2.99 -7.12
CA GLU A 79 3.76 -2.18 -7.94
C GLU A 79 2.41 -1.95 -7.25
N ILE A 80 1.83 -3.00 -6.65
CA ILE A 80 0.57 -2.90 -5.89
C ILE A 80 0.71 -2.00 -4.65
N ILE A 81 1.83 -2.11 -3.94
CA ILE A 81 2.12 -1.23 -2.79
C ILE A 81 2.22 0.21 -3.27
N LYS A 82 2.98 0.47 -4.35
CA LYS A 82 3.19 1.81 -4.89
C LYS A 82 1.89 2.48 -5.34
N ILE A 83 1.02 1.77 -6.06
CA ILE A 83 -0.27 2.35 -6.48
C ILE A 83 -1.22 2.58 -5.28
N THR A 84 -1.11 1.76 -4.24
CA THR A 84 -1.84 1.97 -2.98
C THR A 84 -1.34 3.21 -2.24
N GLU A 85 -0.03 3.47 -2.22
CA GLU A 85 0.56 4.69 -1.67
C GLU A 85 0.07 5.94 -2.41
N GLN A 86 0.06 5.91 -3.75
CA GLN A 86 -0.46 7.00 -4.59
C GLN A 86 -1.95 7.27 -4.33
N LEU A 87 -2.74 6.22 -4.16
CA LEU A 87 -4.16 6.36 -3.79
C LEU A 87 -4.32 7.06 -2.44
N ILE A 88 -3.55 6.65 -1.43
CA ILE A 88 -3.60 7.25 -0.09
C ILE A 88 -3.14 8.71 -0.11
N GLU A 89 -2.14 9.04 -0.93
CA GLU A 89 -1.68 10.41 -1.14
C GLU A 89 -2.79 11.29 -1.73
N ALA A 90 -3.50 10.81 -2.76
CA ALA A 90 -4.65 11.52 -3.32
C ALA A 90 -5.74 11.78 -2.27
N ILE A 91 -6.03 10.80 -1.41
CA ILE A 91 -6.98 10.95 -0.29
C ILE A 91 -6.50 12.00 0.70
N ASN A 92 -5.25 11.93 1.15
CA ASN A 92 -4.71 12.86 2.15
C ASN A 92 -4.66 14.30 1.64
N ASN A 93 -4.46 14.49 0.34
CA ASN A 93 -4.44 15.81 -0.31
C ASN A 93 -5.84 16.34 -0.66
N GLY A 94 -6.89 15.52 -0.49
CA GLY A 94 -8.23 15.87 -0.97
C GLY A 94 -8.32 16.05 -2.49
N ASP A 95 -7.46 15.38 -3.26
CA ASP A 95 -7.45 15.41 -4.72
C ASP A 95 -8.37 14.32 -5.28
N PHE A 96 -9.62 14.71 -5.53
CA PHE A 96 -10.62 13.79 -6.06
C PHE A 96 -10.29 13.34 -7.49
N ASP A 97 -9.71 14.20 -8.32
CA ASP A 97 -9.42 13.87 -9.72
C ASP A 97 -8.31 12.82 -9.82
N ALA A 98 -7.29 12.90 -8.97
CA ALA A 98 -6.27 11.85 -8.85
C ALA A 98 -6.87 10.54 -8.31
N TYR A 99 -7.71 10.62 -7.27
CA TYR A 99 -8.40 9.46 -6.70
C TYR A 99 -9.27 8.75 -7.75
N ALA A 100 -10.11 9.50 -8.48
CA ALA A 100 -10.99 8.97 -9.52
C ALA A 100 -10.24 8.36 -10.71
N LYS A 101 -9.02 8.81 -11.00
CA LYS A 101 -8.17 8.16 -12.01
C LYS A 101 -7.66 6.80 -11.58
N ILE A 102 -7.49 6.57 -10.28
CA ILE A 102 -6.95 5.31 -9.74
C ILE A 102 -8.09 4.31 -9.46
N CYS A 103 -9.28 4.77 -9.10
CA CYS A 103 -10.42 3.90 -8.85
C CYS A 103 -11.14 3.49 -10.14
N ASP A 104 -11.81 2.34 -10.10
CA ASP A 104 -12.81 1.97 -11.09
C ASP A 104 -14.08 2.82 -10.91
N PRO A 105 -14.76 3.28 -11.99
CA PRO A 105 -16.01 4.03 -11.87
C PRO A 105 -17.13 3.27 -11.14
N GLY A 106 -17.12 1.94 -11.18
CA GLY A 106 -17.99 1.03 -10.44
C GLY A 106 -17.34 0.45 -9.18
N LEU A 107 -16.41 1.19 -8.55
CA LEU A 107 -15.81 0.82 -7.26
C LEU A 107 -16.90 0.42 -6.27
N THR A 108 -16.69 -0.71 -5.59
CA THR A 108 -17.54 -1.15 -4.49
C THR A 108 -16.82 -0.95 -3.16
N SER A 109 -17.52 -0.56 -2.10
CA SER A 109 -16.90 -0.33 -0.80
C SER A 109 -17.73 -0.73 0.41
N PHE A 110 -17.02 -1.22 1.43
CA PHE A 110 -17.50 -1.29 2.81
C PHE A 110 -16.60 -0.41 3.68
N GLU A 111 -17.17 0.55 4.36
CA GLU A 111 -16.45 1.43 5.27
C GLU A 111 -17.37 1.89 6.42
N PRO A 112 -16.81 2.34 7.57
CA PRO A 112 -17.62 2.78 8.71
C PRO A 112 -18.69 3.82 8.34
N GLU A 113 -18.36 4.70 7.40
CA GLU A 113 -19.22 5.76 6.87
C GLU A 113 -20.45 5.22 6.11
N ALA A 114 -20.36 4.01 5.54
CA ALA A 114 -21.46 3.36 4.84
C ALA A 114 -22.47 2.67 5.78
N LEU A 115 -22.22 2.69 7.09
CA LEU A 115 -23.11 2.14 8.14
C LEU A 115 -23.52 0.67 7.88
N GLY A 116 -22.58 -0.13 7.38
CA GLY A 116 -22.78 -1.55 7.09
C GLY A 116 -23.43 -1.85 5.74
N ASN A 117 -23.68 -0.85 4.90
CA ASN A 117 -24.19 -1.05 3.54
C ASN A 117 -23.03 -1.17 2.54
N LEU A 118 -23.28 -1.90 1.45
CA LEU A 118 -22.40 -1.89 0.29
C LEU A 118 -22.65 -0.59 -0.49
N VAL A 119 -21.60 0.20 -0.67
CA VAL A 119 -21.62 1.38 -1.53
C VAL A 119 -21.09 1.00 -2.90
N GLU A 120 -21.68 1.57 -3.95
CA GLU A 120 -21.22 1.41 -5.34
C GLU A 120 -21.04 2.77 -6.00
N GLY A 121 -19.98 2.90 -6.79
CA GLY A 121 -19.64 4.11 -7.54
C GLY A 121 -18.88 5.15 -6.71
N MET A 122 -18.64 6.30 -7.35
CA MET A 122 -17.72 7.32 -6.83
C MET A 122 -18.39 8.48 -6.10
N ASP A 123 -19.71 8.66 -6.27
CA ASP A 123 -20.42 9.83 -5.76
C ASP A 123 -20.47 9.87 -4.23
N PHE A 124 -20.56 8.71 -3.58
CA PHE A 124 -20.47 8.60 -2.12
C PHE A 124 -19.14 9.15 -1.60
N HIS A 125 -18.03 8.76 -2.22
CA HIS A 125 -16.70 9.23 -1.83
C HIS A 125 -16.48 10.70 -2.18
N ARG A 126 -16.97 11.17 -3.33
CA ARG A 126 -16.89 12.58 -3.78
C ARG A 126 -17.40 13.54 -2.70
N PHE A 127 -18.50 13.20 -2.03
CA PHE A 127 -19.04 14.00 -0.94
C PHE A 127 -17.99 14.34 0.14
N TYR A 128 -17.18 13.36 0.56
CA TYR A 128 -16.13 13.57 1.57
C TYR A 128 -14.96 14.41 1.04
N PHE A 129 -14.62 14.27 -0.24
CA PHE A 129 -13.59 15.11 -0.86
C PHE A 129 -14.00 16.59 -0.87
N GLU A 130 -15.23 16.90 -1.29
CA GLU A 130 -15.72 18.27 -1.40
C GLU A 130 -16.00 18.93 -0.04
N ASN A 131 -16.39 18.14 0.96
CA ASN A 131 -16.87 18.68 2.24
C ASN A 131 -15.89 18.58 3.40
N LEU A 132 -14.93 17.64 3.35
CA LEU A 132 -14.03 17.37 4.46
C LEU A 132 -12.56 17.44 4.03
N LEU A 133 -12.14 16.64 3.04
CA LEU A 133 -10.73 16.43 2.74
C LEU A 133 -10.10 17.65 2.07
N SER A 134 -10.77 18.26 1.09
CA SER A 134 -10.27 19.46 0.39
C SER A 134 -10.16 20.71 1.29
N LYS A 135 -10.86 20.71 2.43
CA LYS A 135 -10.88 21.83 3.37
C LYS A 135 -9.89 21.66 4.52
N ASN A 136 -9.21 20.50 4.59
CA ASN A 136 -8.29 20.22 5.68
C ASN A 136 -6.91 20.85 5.39
N SER A 137 -6.60 21.94 6.07
CA SER A 137 -5.30 22.62 5.98
C SER A 137 -4.26 22.11 6.98
N LYS A 138 -4.63 21.17 7.86
CA LYS A 138 -3.73 20.64 8.89
C LYS A 138 -2.88 19.49 8.35
N PRO A 139 -1.63 19.35 8.79
CA PRO A 139 -0.80 18.22 8.40
C PRO A 139 -1.44 16.87 8.77
N ILE A 140 -1.54 15.98 7.78
CA ILE A 140 -1.87 14.57 7.98
C ILE A 140 -0.65 13.75 7.58
N HIS A 141 -0.25 12.81 8.42
CA HIS A 141 0.76 11.83 8.11
C HIS A 141 0.16 10.42 8.16
N THR A 142 0.27 9.68 7.06
CA THR A 142 -0.22 8.29 6.99
C THR A 142 0.95 7.33 6.80
N THR A 143 0.95 6.22 7.53
CA THR A 143 1.89 5.11 7.39
C THR A 143 1.13 3.82 7.08
N ILE A 144 1.55 3.10 6.03
CA ILE A 144 1.07 1.75 5.73
C ILE A 144 1.92 0.76 6.53
N LEU A 145 1.28 0.03 7.45
CA LEU A 145 1.93 -0.97 8.28
C LEU A 145 1.59 -2.38 7.79
N ASN A 146 2.62 -3.23 7.78
CA ASN A 146 2.53 -4.65 7.43
C ASN A 146 1.71 -4.92 6.14
N PRO A 147 2.11 -4.36 4.98
CA PRO A 147 1.39 -4.62 3.74
C PRO A 147 1.56 -6.09 3.30
N HIS A 148 0.44 -6.76 3.07
CA HIS A 148 0.38 -8.14 2.58
C HIS A 148 -0.29 -8.17 1.21
N VAL A 149 0.49 -8.48 0.16
CA VAL A 149 -0.01 -8.58 -1.22
C VAL A 149 -0.15 -10.03 -1.66
N HIS A 150 -1.34 -10.36 -2.14
CA HIS A 150 -1.69 -11.59 -2.85
C HIS A 150 -1.88 -11.28 -4.34
N LEU A 151 -1.04 -11.86 -5.19
CA LEU A 151 -1.23 -11.80 -6.64
C LEU A 151 -2.21 -12.90 -7.05
N ILE A 152 -3.20 -12.55 -7.87
CA ILE A 152 -4.24 -13.46 -8.34
C ILE A 152 -4.18 -13.45 -9.87
N GLY A 153 -3.49 -14.45 -10.45
CA GLY A 153 -3.22 -14.48 -11.89
C GLY A 153 -2.32 -13.32 -12.34
N GLU A 154 -2.53 -12.84 -13.56
CA GLU A 154 -1.73 -11.79 -14.18
C GLU A 154 -2.28 -10.37 -13.91
N ASP A 155 -3.61 -10.24 -13.90
CA ASP A 155 -4.29 -8.95 -13.91
C ASP A 155 -5.07 -8.61 -12.64
N ALA A 156 -4.99 -9.44 -11.59
CA ALA A 156 -5.61 -9.14 -10.31
C ALA A 156 -4.63 -9.24 -9.14
N ALA A 157 -4.86 -8.43 -8.13
CA ALA A 157 -4.16 -8.49 -6.86
C ALA A 157 -5.06 -8.04 -5.71
N CYS A 158 -4.79 -8.56 -4.53
CA CYS A 158 -5.38 -8.12 -3.28
C CYS A 158 -4.26 -7.65 -2.35
N ILE A 159 -4.46 -6.52 -1.69
CA ILE A 159 -3.57 -6.02 -0.64
C ILE A 159 -4.37 -5.78 0.64
N ALA A 160 -3.84 -6.26 1.76
CA ALA A 160 -4.34 -5.95 3.09
C ALA A 160 -3.23 -5.29 3.91
N TYR A 161 -3.58 -4.26 4.69
CA TYR A 161 -2.62 -3.52 5.52
C TYR A 161 -3.33 -2.82 6.68
N ILE A 162 -2.54 -2.35 7.63
CA ILE A 162 -3.01 -1.44 8.68
C ILE A 162 -2.65 -0.01 8.24
N ARG A 163 -3.63 0.89 8.20
CA ARG A 163 -3.39 2.31 7.96
C ARG A 163 -3.31 3.02 9.30
N LEU A 164 -2.14 3.54 9.63
CA LEU A 164 -1.94 4.40 10.79
C LEU A 164 -1.89 5.85 10.33
N THR A 165 -2.84 6.66 10.79
CA THR A 165 -2.93 8.08 10.43
C THR A 165 -2.72 8.95 11.66
N GLN A 166 -1.75 9.85 11.59
CA GLN A 166 -1.46 10.87 12.59
C GLN A 166 -1.90 12.23 12.06
N PHE A 167 -2.61 12.99 12.89
CA PHE A 167 -3.19 14.27 12.50
C PHE A 167 -3.30 15.20 13.72
N VAL A 168 -3.57 16.48 13.47
CA VAL A 168 -3.80 17.48 14.52
C VAL A 168 -5.30 17.75 14.64
N ASP A 169 -5.87 17.56 15.83
CA ASP A 169 -7.32 17.74 16.08
C ASP A 169 -7.75 19.23 16.09
N GLY A 170 -9.06 19.48 16.25
CA GLY A 170 -9.63 20.83 16.39
C GLY A 170 -8.98 21.69 17.48
N GLN A 171 -8.43 21.06 18.53
CA GLN A 171 -7.78 21.73 19.67
C GLN A 171 -6.27 21.90 19.48
N GLY A 172 -5.72 21.53 18.31
CA GLY A 172 -4.28 21.65 18.04
C GLY A 172 -3.44 20.51 18.62
N ARG A 173 -4.05 19.41 19.07
CA ARG A 173 -3.32 18.30 19.69
C ARG A 173 -3.05 17.19 18.68
N PRO A 174 -1.86 16.57 18.70
CA PRO A 174 -1.56 15.42 17.86
C PRO A 174 -2.38 14.22 18.32
N ARG A 175 -3.01 13.55 17.36
CA ARG A 175 -3.81 12.33 17.55
C ARG A 175 -3.33 11.26 16.57
N SER A 176 -3.69 10.02 16.86
CA SER A 176 -3.46 8.89 15.96
C SER A 176 -4.75 8.08 15.85
N SER A 177 -5.03 7.60 14.65
CA SER A 177 -6.14 6.72 14.31
C SER A 177 -5.61 5.52 13.53
N GLN A 178 -6.25 4.37 13.72
CA GLN A 178 -5.91 3.12 13.03
C GLN A 178 -7.15 2.56 12.35
N SER A 179 -6.98 2.12 11.10
CA SER A 179 -7.93 1.27 10.39
C SER A 179 -7.22 0.06 9.77
N GLU A 180 -7.97 -1.02 9.57
CA GLU A 180 -7.54 -2.16 8.78
C GLU A 180 -8.18 -2.04 7.39
N GLU A 181 -7.35 -2.02 6.35
CA GLU A 181 -7.81 -1.78 4.99
C GLU A 181 -7.47 -2.98 4.09
N THR A 182 -8.44 -3.37 3.26
CA THR A 182 -8.25 -4.34 2.18
C THR A 182 -8.66 -3.71 0.86
N ARG A 183 -7.82 -3.86 -0.16
CA ARG A 183 -8.09 -3.36 -1.52
C ARG A 183 -7.89 -4.45 -2.54
N VAL A 184 -8.84 -4.55 -3.47
CA VAL A 184 -8.73 -5.38 -4.66
C VAL A 184 -8.38 -4.50 -5.84
N TRP A 185 -7.33 -4.90 -6.55
CA TRP A 185 -6.81 -4.24 -7.73
C TRP A 185 -7.04 -5.12 -8.94
N HIS A 186 -7.52 -4.52 -10.01
CA HIS A 186 -7.64 -5.17 -11.31
C HIS A 186 -6.93 -4.32 -12.37
N ARG A 187 -6.20 -4.97 -13.26
CA ARG A 187 -5.43 -4.32 -14.31
C ARG A 187 -6.24 -4.34 -15.61
N ARG A 188 -6.45 -3.17 -16.21
CA ARG A 188 -7.04 -3.02 -17.55
C ARG A 188 -6.14 -2.10 -18.37
N ASP A 189 -5.81 -2.48 -19.59
CA ASP A 189 -4.94 -1.71 -20.48
C ASP A 189 -3.62 -1.29 -19.82
N SER A 190 -2.99 -2.23 -19.10
CA SER A 190 -1.76 -2.04 -18.30
C SER A 190 -1.86 -1.03 -17.14
N LYS A 191 -3.07 -0.61 -16.76
CA LYS A 191 -3.32 0.29 -15.63
C LYS A 191 -4.03 -0.44 -14.50
N TRP A 192 -3.46 -0.38 -13.30
CA TRP A 192 -4.12 -0.88 -12.09
C TRP A 192 -5.25 0.07 -11.67
N GLN A 193 -6.42 -0.51 -11.41
CA GLN A 193 -7.56 0.20 -10.85
C GLN A 193 -8.04 -0.48 -9.57
N ASN A 194 -8.37 0.31 -8.56
CA ASN A 194 -9.01 -0.22 -7.36
C ASN A 194 -10.48 -0.49 -7.66
N VAL A 195 -10.88 -1.76 -7.59
CA VAL A 195 -12.26 -2.21 -7.92
C VAL A 195 -13.09 -2.51 -6.67
N HIS A 196 -12.43 -2.77 -5.54
CA HIS A 196 -13.09 -2.99 -4.26
C HIS A 196 -12.24 -2.48 -3.10
N PHE A 197 -12.90 -1.91 -2.10
CA PHE A 197 -12.29 -1.44 -0.86
C PHE A 197 -13.09 -1.87 0.36
N HIS A 198 -12.39 -2.35 1.38
CA HIS A 198 -12.97 -2.59 2.70
C HIS A 198 -12.13 -1.88 3.75
N CYS A 199 -12.79 -1.09 4.60
CA CYS A 199 -12.21 -0.46 5.78
C CYS A 199 -12.93 -0.97 7.05
N SER A 200 -12.18 -1.44 8.03
CA SER A 200 -12.67 -1.69 9.39
C SER A 200 -11.89 -0.88 10.42
N GLY A 201 -12.47 -0.76 11.62
CA GLY A 201 -11.87 0.01 12.71
C GLY A 201 -12.35 1.45 12.70
N ALA A 202 -11.43 2.40 12.87
CA ALA A 202 -11.78 3.82 12.92
C ALA A 202 -12.16 4.37 11.52
N PRO A 203 -13.01 5.42 11.46
CA PRO A 203 -13.36 6.12 10.21
C PRO A 203 -12.11 6.57 9.43
N ALA A 204 -12.19 6.53 8.10
CA ALA A 204 -11.06 6.81 7.21
C ALA A 204 -10.63 8.29 7.26
N ALA A 205 -11.56 9.17 7.63
CA ALA A 205 -11.26 10.54 7.99
C ALA A 205 -11.58 10.78 9.47
N PRO A 206 -10.65 11.34 10.25
CA PRO A 206 -10.96 11.72 11.62
C PRO A 206 -12.07 12.77 11.58
N LEU A 207 -13.19 12.48 12.24
CA LEU A 207 -14.17 13.51 12.59
C LEU A 207 -13.41 14.59 13.38
N GLN A 208 -13.22 15.77 12.78
CA GLN A 208 -12.44 16.87 13.35
C GLN A 208 -13.15 17.55 14.52
#